data_AF-A0A7C5CQE8-F1
#
_entry.id   AF-A0A7C5CQE8-F1
#
_cell.length_a   1.000
_cell.length_b   1.000
_cell.length_c   1.000
_cell.angle_alpha   90.00
_cell.angle_beta   90.00
_cell.angle_gamma   90.00
#
_symmetry.space_group_name_H-M   'P 1'
#
loop_
_entity.id
_entity.type
_entity.pdbx_description
1 polymer ?
#
loop_
_entity_poly.entity_id
_entity_poly.type
_entity_poly.pdbx_seq_one_letter_code
_entity_poly.pdbx_strand_id
1 'polypeptide(L)'
;LLFDHFLKKSLHGSGKQAFFKKIKRTKNKISWSGKSGKNHYNQAFRRAYPTLKHYTKGDFPEIVFLIPYIESLWRSKGGKPSADYGYWQLVPEVVKEIQTLDYVPKALKAANINTIRSNPKLSTQLALIHLRRYYFYFAKVAKFSETDAWLLTIQSYNWGAGNVKRLLAEMKKQKVKQDFANFYYFLYQKQTKNPKDPSLKAAVNYLPSLYNIAVLIKKEN
;
A
#
# COMPACT_ATOMS: atom_id res chain seq x y z
N LEU A 1 1.02 -6.13 15.79
CA LEU A 1 0.13 -5.34 14.91
C LEU A 1 -0.70 -6.31 14.08
N LEU A 2 -1.91 -5.93 13.66
CA LEU A 2 -2.74 -6.77 12.78
C LEU A 2 -1.98 -7.16 11.49
N PHE A 3 -1.08 -6.28 11.02
CA PHE A 3 -0.20 -6.58 9.90
C PHE A 3 0.79 -7.72 10.14
N ASP A 4 1.37 -7.84 11.34
CA ASP A 4 2.23 -9.00 11.68
C ASP A 4 1.42 -10.30 11.64
N HIS A 5 0.17 -10.23 12.10
CA HIS A 5 -0.75 -11.37 12.04
C HIS A 5 -1.01 -11.77 10.58
N PHE A 6 -1.28 -10.79 9.69
CA PHE A 6 -1.46 -11.05 8.27
C PHE A 6 -0.24 -11.72 7.66
N LEU A 7 0.95 -11.16 7.86
CA LEU A 7 2.18 -11.73 7.34
C LEU A 7 2.46 -13.14 7.87
N LYS A 8 2.21 -13.40 9.17
CA LYS A 8 2.41 -14.73 9.76
C LYS A 8 1.45 -15.79 9.19
N LYS A 9 0.20 -15.40 8.90
CA LYS A 9 -0.82 -16.31 8.33
C LYS A 9 -0.62 -16.55 6.84
N SER A 10 -0.18 -15.52 6.11
CA SER A 10 -0.10 -15.53 4.64
C SER A 10 1.27 -15.91 4.09
N LEU A 11 2.36 -15.73 4.84
CA LEU A 11 3.71 -16.06 4.37
C LEU A 11 4.18 -17.43 4.87
N HIS A 12 4.49 -18.30 3.92
CA HIS A 12 5.14 -19.60 4.13
C HIS A 12 6.12 -19.91 3.00
N GLY A 13 6.92 -20.98 3.17
CA GLY A 13 7.83 -21.50 2.14
C GLY A 13 8.77 -20.45 1.53
N SER A 14 9.01 -20.56 0.22
CA SER A 14 9.89 -19.65 -0.53
C SER A 14 9.41 -18.20 -0.54
N GLY A 15 8.08 -17.97 -0.50
CA GLY A 15 7.50 -16.63 -0.37
C GLY A 15 7.94 -15.92 0.90
N LYS A 16 7.88 -16.62 2.04
CA LYS A 16 8.38 -16.11 3.32
C LYS A 16 9.87 -15.78 3.24
N GLN A 17 10.69 -16.69 2.72
CA GLN A 17 12.15 -16.48 2.61
C GLN A 17 12.48 -15.24 1.75
N ALA A 18 11.84 -15.11 0.59
CA ALA A 18 12.00 -13.95 -0.29
C ALA A 18 11.59 -12.64 0.40
N PHE A 19 10.48 -12.65 1.13
CA PHE A 19 9.97 -11.49 1.86
C PHE A 19 10.94 -11.01 2.93
N PHE A 20 11.43 -11.93 3.78
CA PHE A 20 12.39 -11.58 4.83
C PHE A 20 13.76 -11.15 4.27
N LYS A 21 14.19 -11.70 3.13
CA LYS A 21 15.37 -11.21 2.40
C LYS A 21 15.20 -9.74 1.99
N LYS A 22 14.01 -9.36 1.54
CA LYS A 22 13.70 -7.98 1.14
C LYS A 22 13.50 -7.04 2.32
N ILE A 23 12.93 -7.50 3.44
CA ILE A 23 12.90 -6.74 4.71
C ILE A 23 14.31 -6.30 5.09
N LYS A 24 15.27 -7.24 5.16
CA LYS A 24 16.67 -6.93 5.54
C LYS A 24 17.31 -5.87 4.63
N ARG A 25 17.05 -5.94 3.32
CA ARG A 25 17.61 -5.00 2.33
C ARG A 25 16.95 -3.62 2.34
N THR A 26 15.66 -3.54 2.67
CA THR A 26 14.90 -2.28 2.68
C THR A 26 15.05 -1.53 4.00
N LYS A 27 15.33 -2.24 5.10
CA LYS A 27 15.55 -1.65 6.44
C LYS A 27 16.59 -0.53 6.43
N ASN A 28 17.68 -0.69 5.69
CA ASN A 28 18.78 0.27 5.65
C ASN A 28 18.48 1.54 4.82
N LYS A 29 17.34 1.59 4.11
CA LYS A 29 16.96 2.71 3.24
C LYS A 29 15.99 3.70 3.89
N ILE A 30 15.43 3.33 5.03
CA ILE A 30 14.51 4.19 5.78
C ILE A 30 15.37 4.88 6.84
N SER A 31 15.96 6.04 6.52
CA SER A 31 16.78 6.81 7.46
C SER A 31 15.91 7.68 8.38
N TRP A 32 16.03 7.42 9.69
CA TRP A 32 15.20 8.00 10.78
C TRP A 32 15.71 9.34 11.34
N SER A 33 16.89 9.78 10.94
CA SER A 33 17.51 10.98 11.49
C SER A 33 17.42 12.14 10.51
N GLY A 34 16.72 13.21 10.91
CA GLY A 34 17.10 14.54 10.43
C GLY A 34 18.55 14.84 10.85
N LYS A 35 19.18 15.86 10.26
CA LYS A 35 20.55 16.29 10.58
C LYS A 35 20.81 16.55 12.09
N SER A 36 19.75 16.65 12.90
CA SER A 36 19.75 16.95 14.33
C SER A 36 19.54 15.73 15.26
N GLY A 37 19.48 14.49 14.74
CA GLY A 37 19.21 13.30 15.56
C GLY A 37 17.78 13.20 16.12
N LYS A 38 16.91 14.17 15.85
CA LYS A 38 15.49 14.14 16.24
C LYS A 38 14.67 13.24 15.32
N ASN A 39 13.86 12.39 15.92
CA ASN A 39 12.93 11.49 15.23
C ASN A 39 11.66 12.25 14.80
N HIS A 40 11.76 12.99 13.69
CA HIS A 40 10.63 13.72 13.11
C HIS A 40 9.48 12.80 12.65
N TYR A 41 9.74 11.49 12.55
CA TYR A 41 8.86 10.48 12.00
C TYR A 41 7.81 9.99 13.00
N ASN A 42 8.19 9.74 14.26
CA ASN A 42 7.22 9.41 15.31
C ASN A 42 6.25 10.58 15.54
N GLN A 43 6.76 11.80 15.55
CA GLN A 43 5.91 12.98 15.68
C GLN A 43 4.96 13.15 14.49
N ALA A 44 5.42 12.89 13.26
CA ALA A 44 4.56 12.93 12.08
C ALA A 44 3.52 11.81 12.07
N PHE A 45 3.87 10.59 12.49
CA PHE A 45 2.91 9.50 12.73
C PHE A 45 1.88 9.88 13.80
N ARG A 46 2.32 10.38 14.96
CA ARG A 46 1.44 10.85 16.05
C ARG A 46 0.48 11.95 15.60
N ARG A 47 0.90 12.85 14.69
CA ARG A 47 0.04 13.88 14.10
C ARG A 47 -0.95 13.33 13.07
N ALA A 48 -0.52 12.39 12.23
CA ALA A 48 -1.35 11.83 11.16
C ALA A 48 -2.36 10.78 11.67
N TYR A 49 -1.99 10.02 12.70
CA TYR A 49 -2.74 8.88 13.21
C TYR A 49 -4.17 9.21 13.66
N PRO A 50 -4.46 10.29 14.43
CA PRO A 50 -5.83 10.63 14.82
C PRO A 50 -6.75 10.90 13.63
N THR A 51 -6.26 11.66 12.64
CA THR A 51 -6.99 11.96 11.39
C THR A 51 -7.33 10.66 10.65
N LEU A 52 -6.34 9.79 10.49
CA LEU A 52 -6.50 8.53 9.77
C LEU A 52 -7.40 7.53 10.51
N LYS A 53 -7.28 7.43 11.83
CA LYS A 53 -8.14 6.60 12.69
C LYS A 53 -9.60 7.08 12.66
N HIS A 54 -9.82 8.40 12.67
CA HIS A 54 -11.15 8.98 12.58
C HIS A 54 -11.88 8.59 11.28
N TYR A 55 -11.20 8.60 10.14
CA TYR A 55 -11.83 8.29 8.84
C TYR A 55 -12.01 6.79 8.55
N THR A 56 -11.36 5.91 9.31
CA THR A 56 -11.39 4.46 9.03
C THR A 56 -12.29 3.66 9.93
N LYS A 57 -12.69 4.17 11.10
CA LYS A 57 -13.68 3.55 12.02
C LYS A 57 -13.53 2.03 12.25
N GLY A 58 -12.31 1.48 12.13
CA GLY A 58 -12.04 0.04 12.31
C GLY A 58 -12.15 -0.83 11.05
N ASP A 59 -12.53 -0.28 9.90
CA ASP A 59 -12.74 -1.04 8.66
C ASP A 59 -11.44 -1.36 7.88
N PHE A 60 -10.31 -0.81 8.32
CA PHE A 60 -9.02 -0.94 7.66
C PHE A 60 -7.94 -1.34 8.66
N PRO A 61 -6.99 -2.21 8.27
CA PRO A 61 -5.86 -2.57 9.10
C PRO A 61 -4.91 -1.38 9.24
N GLU A 62 -4.21 -1.29 10.37
CA GLU A 62 -3.43 -0.10 10.71
C GLU A 62 -2.27 0.17 9.74
N ILE A 63 -1.82 -0.85 9.02
CA ILE A 63 -0.81 -0.72 7.97
C ILE A 63 -1.23 0.23 6.84
N VAL A 64 -2.54 0.37 6.57
CA VAL A 64 -3.07 1.31 5.57
C VAL A 64 -2.70 2.74 5.93
N PHE A 65 -2.56 3.06 7.21
CA PHE A 65 -2.16 4.39 7.68
C PHE A 65 -0.70 4.73 7.40
N LEU A 66 0.11 3.74 7.07
CA LEU A 66 1.51 3.90 6.73
C LEU A 66 1.73 4.09 5.22
N ILE A 67 0.69 3.92 4.40
CA ILE A 67 0.77 4.15 2.96
C ILE A 67 1.11 5.62 2.65
N PRO A 68 0.38 6.65 3.14
CA PRO A 68 0.70 8.05 2.85
C PRO A 68 2.12 8.45 3.25
N TYR A 69 2.71 7.75 4.21
CA TYR A 69 4.09 7.96 4.58
C TYR A 69 5.06 7.51 3.48
N ILE A 70 4.96 6.26 3.00
CA ILE A 70 5.81 5.78 1.90
C ILE A 70 5.58 6.62 0.65
N GLU A 71 4.34 7.01 0.40
CA GLU A 71 3.96 7.72 -0.81
C GLU A 71 4.46 9.17 -0.81
N SER A 72 4.16 9.95 0.23
CA SER A 72 4.40 11.40 0.20
C SER A 72 5.18 11.93 1.40
N LEU A 73 5.59 11.08 2.34
CA LEU A 73 6.03 11.50 3.68
C LEU A 73 4.98 12.40 4.36
N TRP A 74 3.69 12.09 4.13
CA TRP A 74 2.55 12.90 4.59
C TRP A 74 2.51 14.34 4.04
N ARG A 75 3.19 14.64 2.94
CA ARG A 75 3.16 15.96 2.32
C ARG A 75 1.90 16.13 1.49
N SER A 76 1.07 17.09 1.86
CA SER A 76 -0.17 17.46 1.14
C SER A 76 0.08 17.79 -0.33
N LYS A 77 1.25 18.32 -0.70
CA LYS A 77 1.60 18.66 -2.09
C LYS A 77 2.85 17.92 -2.61
N GLY A 78 3.09 16.70 -2.14
CA GLY A 78 4.20 15.88 -2.64
C GLY A 78 4.00 15.44 -4.10
N GLY A 79 5.07 15.21 -4.84
CA GLY A 79 5.00 14.68 -6.21
C GLY A 79 4.68 15.72 -7.29
N LYS A 80 4.19 15.25 -8.44
CA LYS A 80 3.90 16.07 -9.64
C LYS A 80 2.40 16.02 -9.97
N PRO A 81 1.71 17.16 -10.13
CA PRO A 81 0.28 17.18 -10.46
C PRO A 81 -0.11 16.36 -11.71
N SER A 82 0.80 16.19 -12.68
CA SER A 82 0.56 15.39 -13.90
C SER A 82 0.79 13.88 -13.73
N ALA A 83 1.37 13.43 -12.62
CA ALA A 83 1.70 12.02 -12.35
C ALA A 83 1.16 11.63 -10.97
N ASP A 84 1.96 11.05 -10.09
CA ASP A 84 1.63 10.84 -8.68
C ASP A 84 1.69 12.16 -7.89
N TYR A 85 0.63 12.51 -7.15
CA TYR A 85 0.55 13.80 -6.44
C TYR A 85 -0.24 13.72 -5.14
N GLY A 86 0.15 14.59 -4.21
CA GLY A 86 -0.55 14.89 -2.99
C GLY A 86 -0.39 13.81 -1.93
N TYR A 87 -1.28 13.84 -0.93
CA TYR A 87 -1.08 13.12 0.32
C TYR A 87 -0.94 11.59 0.16
N TRP A 88 -1.76 11.01 -0.73
CA TRP A 88 -1.76 9.58 -1.06
C TRP A 88 -1.06 9.24 -2.38
N GLN A 89 -0.44 10.22 -3.05
CA GLN A 89 0.19 10.05 -4.37
C GLN A 89 -0.74 9.46 -5.46
N LEU A 90 -2.05 9.69 -5.37
CA LEU A 90 -3.00 9.18 -6.36
C LEU A 90 -2.75 9.83 -7.72
N VAL A 91 -2.88 9.08 -8.82
CA VAL A 91 -2.84 9.61 -10.19
C VAL A 91 -4.19 10.21 -10.63
N PRO A 92 -4.23 11.16 -11.58
CA PRO A 92 -5.48 11.80 -12.03
C PRO A 92 -6.53 10.81 -12.51
N GLU A 93 -6.13 9.76 -13.21
CA GLU A 93 -7.00 8.75 -13.81
C GLU A 93 -7.78 7.98 -12.73
N VAL A 94 -7.12 7.63 -11.64
CA VAL A 94 -7.75 6.95 -10.49
C VAL A 94 -8.80 7.85 -9.84
N VAL A 95 -8.51 9.15 -9.70
CA VAL A 95 -9.47 10.10 -9.16
C VAL A 95 -10.70 10.20 -10.06
N LYS A 96 -10.50 10.39 -11.37
CA LYS A 96 -11.59 10.45 -12.36
C LYS A 96 -12.45 9.19 -12.31
N GLU A 97 -11.82 8.02 -12.32
CA GLU A 97 -12.52 6.74 -12.26
C GLU A 97 -13.34 6.60 -10.99
N ILE A 98 -12.83 7.02 -9.83
CA ILE A 98 -13.58 6.94 -8.58
C ILE A 98 -14.75 7.94 -8.58
N GLN A 99 -14.58 9.13 -9.14
CA GLN A 99 -15.65 10.14 -9.19
C GLN A 99 -16.88 9.67 -9.98
N THR A 100 -16.76 8.70 -10.90
CA THR A 100 -17.91 8.16 -11.64
C THR A 100 -18.76 7.18 -10.83
N LEU A 101 -18.29 6.70 -9.68
CA LEU A 101 -18.98 5.65 -8.92
C LEU A 101 -20.16 6.20 -8.12
N ASP A 102 -21.31 5.52 -8.16
CA ASP A 102 -22.57 6.02 -7.57
C ASP A 102 -22.47 6.33 -6.08
N TYR A 103 -21.81 5.45 -5.33
CA TYR A 103 -21.68 5.52 -3.88
C TYR A 103 -20.64 6.53 -3.38
N VAL A 104 -19.96 7.26 -4.28
CA VAL A 104 -18.97 8.28 -3.89
C VAL A 104 -19.66 9.57 -3.44
N PRO A 105 -19.28 10.14 -2.28
CA PRO A 105 -19.88 11.37 -1.77
C PRO A 105 -19.87 12.51 -2.79
N LYS A 106 -20.97 13.28 -2.88
CA LYS A 106 -21.10 14.43 -3.80
C LYS A 106 -19.93 15.41 -3.72
N ALA A 107 -19.43 15.67 -2.51
CA ALA A 107 -18.28 16.56 -2.31
C ALA A 107 -16.99 16.07 -3.00
N LEU A 108 -16.77 14.75 -3.08
CA LEU A 108 -15.65 14.19 -3.83
C LEU A 108 -15.91 14.18 -5.34
N LYS A 109 -17.16 14.00 -5.77
CA LYS A 109 -17.54 14.07 -7.20
C LYS A 109 -17.35 15.47 -7.80
N ALA A 110 -17.70 16.51 -7.05
CA ALA A 110 -17.66 17.89 -7.53
C ALA A 110 -16.28 18.56 -7.41
N ALA A 111 -15.41 18.07 -6.52
CA ALA A 111 -14.12 18.72 -6.28
C ALA A 111 -13.13 18.54 -7.44
N ASN A 112 -12.31 19.56 -7.67
CA ASN A 112 -11.20 19.48 -8.62
C ASN A 112 -10.21 18.37 -8.23
N ILE A 113 -9.71 17.63 -9.20
CA ILE A 113 -8.79 16.48 -9.02
C ILE A 113 -7.60 16.84 -8.14
N ASN A 114 -6.94 17.98 -8.39
CA ASN A 114 -5.77 18.39 -7.62
C ASN A 114 -6.12 18.90 -6.22
N THR A 115 -7.32 19.47 -6.04
CA THR A 115 -7.85 19.80 -4.71
C THR A 115 -8.07 18.53 -3.88
N ILE A 116 -8.66 17.48 -4.47
CA ILE A 116 -8.85 16.20 -3.78
C ILE A 116 -7.50 15.61 -3.38
N ARG A 117 -6.56 15.53 -4.32
CA ARG A 117 -5.26 14.89 -4.11
C ARG A 117 -4.43 15.63 -3.07
N SER A 118 -4.49 16.97 -3.10
CA SER A 118 -3.68 17.80 -2.22
C SER A 118 -4.25 17.98 -0.81
N ASN A 119 -5.58 17.92 -0.66
CA ASN A 119 -6.21 18.03 0.65
C ASN A 119 -6.14 16.69 1.42
N PRO A 120 -5.48 16.61 2.60
CA PRO A 120 -5.31 15.34 3.31
C PRO A 120 -6.63 14.62 3.65
N LYS A 121 -7.70 15.35 3.95
CA LYS A 121 -9.03 14.78 4.24
C LYS A 121 -9.63 14.17 2.98
N LEU A 122 -9.75 14.94 1.91
CA LEU A 122 -10.38 14.48 0.66
C LEU A 122 -9.57 13.34 0.03
N SER A 123 -8.24 13.48 0.01
CA SER A 123 -7.29 12.48 -0.48
C SER A 123 -7.45 11.16 0.28
N THR A 124 -7.57 11.23 1.62
CA THR A 124 -7.80 10.05 2.46
C THR A 124 -9.15 9.40 2.19
N GLN A 125 -10.23 10.16 2.13
CA GLN A 125 -11.55 9.59 1.83
C GLN A 125 -11.57 8.87 0.49
N LEU A 126 -10.97 9.47 -0.55
CA LEU A 126 -10.91 8.86 -1.88
C LEU A 126 -9.99 7.64 -1.92
N ALA A 127 -8.83 7.68 -1.26
CA ALA A 127 -7.92 6.54 -1.18
C ALA A 127 -8.53 5.35 -0.42
N LEU A 128 -9.28 5.60 0.66
CA LEU A 128 -9.99 4.55 1.39
C LEU A 128 -11.10 3.91 0.54
N ILE A 129 -11.82 4.71 -0.25
CA ILE A 129 -12.77 4.19 -1.24
C ILE A 129 -12.06 3.29 -2.24
N HIS A 130 -10.90 3.71 -2.76
CA HIS A 130 -10.10 2.92 -3.68
C HIS A 130 -9.65 1.58 -3.08
N LEU A 131 -9.09 1.61 -1.87
CA LEU A 131 -8.64 0.42 -1.15
C LEU A 131 -9.79 -0.54 -0.85
N ARG A 132 -10.98 -0.03 -0.49
CA ARG A 132 -12.18 -0.87 -0.29
C ARG A 132 -12.59 -1.61 -1.56
N ARG A 133 -12.50 -0.97 -2.73
CA ARG A 133 -12.82 -1.63 -4.02
C ARG A 133 -11.89 -2.81 -4.27
N TYR A 134 -10.59 -2.63 -4.04
CA TYR A 134 -9.62 -3.70 -4.18
C TYR A 134 -9.82 -4.81 -3.15
N TYR A 135 -10.03 -4.46 -1.88
CA TYR A 135 -10.30 -5.44 -0.83
C TYR A 135 -11.56 -6.24 -1.13
N PHE A 136 -12.65 -5.58 -1.53
CA PHE A 136 -13.88 -6.24 -1.93
C PHE A 136 -13.63 -7.26 -3.06
N TYR A 137 -12.87 -6.87 -4.09
CA TYR A 137 -12.50 -7.80 -5.15
C TYR A 137 -11.75 -9.02 -4.61
N PHE A 138 -10.67 -8.83 -3.85
CA PHE A 138 -9.86 -9.96 -3.41
C PHE A 138 -10.59 -10.84 -2.39
N ALA A 139 -11.29 -10.26 -1.42
CA ALA A 139 -11.98 -11.01 -0.36
C ALA A 139 -13.30 -11.61 -0.81
N LYS A 140 -14.14 -10.85 -1.54
CA LYS A 140 -15.53 -11.24 -1.84
C LYS A 140 -15.70 -11.86 -3.22
N VAL A 141 -14.97 -11.38 -4.23
CA VAL A 141 -15.06 -11.89 -5.61
C VAL A 141 -14.08 -13.04 -5.81
N ALA A 142 -12.80 -12.82 -5.54
CA ALA A 142 -11.74 -13.80 -5.74
C ALA A 142 -11.55 -14.77 -4.56
N LYS A 143 -12.32 -14.59 -3.47
CA LYS A 143 -12.40 -15.50 -2.30
C LYS A 143 -11.06 -15.81 -1.63
N PHE A 144 -10.11 -14.87 -1.66
CA PHE A 144 -8.90 -14.99 -0.85
C PHE A 144 -9.25 -14.90 0.64
N SER A 145 -8.41 -15.50 1.50
CA SER A 145 -8.49 -15.27 2.94
C SER A 145 -8.38 -13.79 3.25
N GLU A 146 -8.92 -13.35 4.39
CA GLU A 146 -8.85 -11.95 4.79
C GLU A 146 -7.41 -11.41 4.77
N THR A 147 -6.46 -12.20 5.25
CA THR A 147 -5.05 -11.80 5.34
C THR A 147 -4.42 -11.65 3.94
N ASP A 148 -4.69 -12.59 3.04
CA ASP A 148 -4.23 -12.50 1.65
C ASP A 148 -4.89 -11.35 0.91
N ALA A 149 -6.19 -11.15 1.12
CA ALA A 149 -6.96 -10.08 0.49
C ALA A 149 -6.41 -8.70 0.86
N TRP A 150 -6.06 -8.46 2.12
CA TRP A 150 -5.43 -7.20 2.53
C TRP A 150 -4.03 -7.02 1.93
N LEU A 151 -3.20 -8.06 1.92
CA LEU A 151 -1.86 -7.98 1.35
C LEU A 151 -1.89 -7.72 -0.16
N LEU A 152 -2.78 -8.40 -0.90
CA LEU A 152 -3.00 -8.18 -2.33
C LEU A 152 -3.61 -6.80 -2.61
N THR A 153 -4.46 -6.29 -1.72
CA THR A 153 -5.03 -4.93 -1.81
C THR A 153 -3.95 -3.86 -1.72
N ILE A 154 -3.09 -3.95 -0.71
CA ILE A 154 -1.98 -3.01 -0.50
C ILE A 154 -0.98 -3.11 -1.64
N GLN A 155 -0.69 -4.33 -2.11
CA GLN A 155 0.16 -4.53 -3.28
C GLN A 155 -0.45 -3.89 -4.54
N SER A 156 -1.76 -4.00 -4.72
CA SER A 156 -2.49 -3.43 -5.87
C SER A 156 -2.55 -1.92 -5.83
N TYR A 157 -2.52 -1.31 -4.65
CA TYR A 157 -2.42 0.14 -4.50
C TYR A 157 -1.12 0.66 -5.13
N ASN A 158 0.01 0.03 -4.83
CA ASN A 158 1.31 0.46 -5.35
C ASN A 158 1.59 0.01 -6.79
N TRP A 159 1.28 -1.24 -7.12
CA TRP A 159 1.69 -1.83 -8.39
C TRP A 159 0.56 -1.88 -9.43
N GLY A 160 -0.65 -1.46 -9.06
CA GLY A 160 -1.85 -1.52 -9.89
C GLY A 160 -2.52 -2.89 -9.86
N ALA A 161 -3.85 -2.91 -9.67
CA ALA A 161 -4.62 -4.14 -9.62
C ALA A 161 -4.53 -4.98 -10.90
N GLY A 162 -4.36 -4.35 -12.06
CA GLY A 162 -4.17 -5.06 -13.33
C GLY A 162 -2.91 -5.92 -13.34
N ASN A 163 -1.78 -5.42 -12.81
CA ASN A 163 -0.53 -6.18 -12.69
C ASN A 163 -0.68 -7.35 -11.72
N VAL A 164 -1.30 -7.11 -10.56
CA VAL A 164 -1.56 -8.16 -9.56
C VAL A 164 -2.44 -9.26 -10.14
N LYS A 165 -3.55 -8.91 -10.80
CA LYS A 165 -4.46 -9.88 -11.43
C LYS A 165 -3.78 -10.66 -12.55
N ARG A 166 -2.95 -10.02 -13.39
CA ARG A 166 -2.16 -10.72 -14.43
C ARG A 166 -1.20 -11.73 -13.83
N LEU A 167 -0.49 -11.37 -12.76
CA LEU A 167 0.43 -12.28 -12.09
C LEU A 167 -0.31 -13.47 -11.46
N LEU A 168 -1.45 -13.22 -10.81
CA LEU A 168 -2.31 -14.28 -10.29
C LEU A 168 -2.82 -15.21 -11.40
N ALA A 169 -3.23 -14.66 -12.55
CA ALA A 169 -3.66 -15.45 -13.70
C ALA A 169 -2.52 -16.30 -14.28
N GLU A 170 -1.30 -15.76 -14.34
CA GLU A 170 -0.10 -16.51 -14.74
C GLU A 170 0.19 -17.67 -13.78
N MET A 171 0.11 -17.44 -12.46
CA MET A 171 0.26 -18.52 -11.46
C MET A 171 -0.78 -19.62 -11.68
N LYS A 172 -2.04 -19.26 -11.94
CA LYS A 172 -3.11 -20.23 -12.23
C LYS A 172 -2.80 -21.05 -13.47
N LYS A 173 -2.32 -20.42 -14.55
CA LYS A 173 -1.90 -21.13 -15.78
C LYS A 173 -0.77 -22.13 -15.50
N GLN A 174 0.14 -21.78 -14.59
CA GLN A 174 1.24 -22.65 -14.15
C GLN A 174 0.82 -23.64 -13.05
N LYS A 175 -0.48 -23.77 -12.75
CA LYS A 175 -1.02 -24.65 -11.69
C LYS A 175 -0.42 -24.38 -10.30
N VAL A 176 0.04 -23.16 -10.05
CA VAL A 176 0.51 -22.73 -8.74
C VAL A 176 -0.66 -22.19 -7.93
N LYS A 177 -0.75 -22.63 -6.67
CA LYS A 177 -1.78 -22.16 -5.73
C LYS A 177 -1.74 -20.64 -5.63
N GLN A 178 -2.90 -20.01 -5.81
CA GLN A 178 -3.08 -18.58 -5.69
C GLN A 178 -3.26 -18.23 -4.21
N ASP A 179 -2.13 -18.06 -3.51
CA ASP A 179 -2.06 -17.45 -2.18
C ASP A 179 -0.98 -16.36 -2.17
N PHE A 180 -0.98 -15.54 -1.13
CA PHE A 180 -0.07 -14.40 -1.09
C PHE A 180 1.41 -14.80 -1.06
N ALA A 181 1.78 -15.90 -0.40
CA ALA A 181 3.18 -16.31 -0.36
C ALA A 181 3.70 -16.72 -1.75
N ASN A 182 2.93 -17.52 -2.48
CA ASN A 182 3.29 -17.92 -3.84
C ASN A 182 3.29 -16.71 -4.77
N PHE A 183 2.32 -15.81 -4.62
CA PHE A 183 2.29 -14.54 -5.35
C PHE A 183 3.56 -13.72 -5.13
N TYR A 184 3.96 -13.52 -3.87
CA TYR A 184 5.14 -12.73 -3.54
C TYR A 184 6.43 -13.37 -4.08
N TYR A 185 6.52 -14.70 -4.02
CA TYR A 185 7.65 -15.43 -4.59
C TYR A 185 7.75 -15.26 -6.11
N PHE A 186 6.64 -15.39 -6.82
CA PHE A 186 6.56 -15.15 -8.27
C PHE A 186 6.97 -13.71 -8.63
N LEU A 187 6.47 -12.73 -7.89
CA LEU A 187 6.82 -11.33 -8.06
C LEU A 187 8.33 -11.10 -7.84
N TYR A 188 8.90 -11.69 -6.78
CA TYR A 188 10.33 -11.64 -6.49
C TYR A 188 11.17 -12.29 -7.60
N GLN A 189 10.75 -13.44 -8.14
CA GLN A 189 11.44 -14.10 -9.24
C GLN A 189 11.41 -13.25 -10.51
N LYS A 190 10.26 -12.65 -10.86
CA LYS A 190 10.16 -11.73 -12.00
C LYS A 190 11.10 -10.54 -11.86
N GLN A 191 11.17 -9.93 -10.67
CA GLN A 191 12.12 -8.84 -10.40
C GLN A 191 13.58 -9.32 -10.48
N THR A 192 13.88 -10.53 -10.03
CA THR A 192 15.24 -11.09 -10.09
C THR A 192 15.68 -11.33 -11.53
N LYS A 193 14.77 -11.81 -12.39
CA LYS A 193 15.01 -11.97 -13.83
C LYS A 193 15.10 -10.62 -14.56
N ASN A 194 14.43 -9.59 -14.06
CA ASN A 194 14.40 -8.25 -14.65
C ASN A 194 14.89 -7.19 -13.64
N PRO A 195 16.18 -7.20 -13.24
CA PRO A 195 16.66 -6.39 -12.12
C PRO A 195 16.64 -4.89 -12.38
N LYS A 196 16.61 -4.47 -13.65
CA LYS A 196 16.57 -3.07 -14.09
C LYS A 196 15.15 -2.50 -14.16
N ASP A 197 14.10 -3.32 -14.03
CA ASP A 197 12.71 -2.85 -14.08
C ASP A 197 12.34 -2.09 -12.80
N PRO A 198 12.09 -0.77 -12.87
CA PRO A 198 11.78 0.04 -11.70
C PRO A 198 10.40 -0.29 -11.11
N SER A 199 9.43 -0.71 -11.93
CA SER A 199 8.08 -1.08 -11.49
C SER A 199 8.12 -2.37 -10.66
N LEU A 200 8.79 -3.41 -11.16
CA LEU A 200 8.98 -4.66 -10.40
C LEU A 200 9.79 -4.46 -9.13
N LYS A 201 10.79 -3.58 -9.16
CA LYS A 201 11.57 -3.21 -7.98
C LYS A 201 10.69 -2.51 -6.93
N ALA A 202 9.85 -1.56 -7.32
CA ALA A 202 8.91 -0.90 -6.42
C ALA A 202 7.95 -1.93 -5.82
N ALA A 203 7.32 -2.75 -6.66
CA ALA A 203 6.35 -3.75 -6.26
C ALA A 203 6.88 -4.72 -5.20
N VAL A 204 8.06 -5.32 -5.43
CA VAL A 204 8.67 -6.28 -4.49
C VAL A 204 9.05 -5.65 -3.16
N ASN A 205 9.43 -4.36 -3.16
CA ASN A 205 9.94 -3.69 -1.97
C ASN A 205 8.83 -3.03 -1.14
N TYR A 206 7.64 -2.82 -1.70
CA TYR A 206 6.60 -2.01 -1.07
C TYR A 206 6.13 -2.53 0.29
N LEU A 207 5.59 -3.76 0.35
CA LEU A 207 5.17 -4.38 1.60
C LEU A 207 6.31 -4.59 2.62
N PRO A 208 7.52 -5.03 2.22
CA PRO A 208 8.68 -5.03 3.13
C PRO A 208 9.02 -3.66 3.73
N SER A 209 8.92 -2.58 2.96
CA SER A 209 9.14 -1.23 3.47
C SER A 209 8.06 -0.85 4.49
N LEU A 210 6.78 -1.12 4.19
CA LEU A 210 5.67 -0.91 5.13
C LEU A 210 5.88 -1.68 6.44
N TYR A 211 6.32 -2.94 6.35
CA TYR A 211 6.66 -3.75 7.51
C TYR A 211 7.75 -3.11 8.37
N ASN A 212 8.84 -2.66 7.74
CA ASN A 212 9.93 -2.01 8.46
C ASN A 212 9.46 -0.76 9.20
N ILE A 213 8.62 0.07 8.57
CA ILE A 213 8.04 1.26 9.21
C ILE A 213 7.16 0.86 10.41
N ALA A 214 6.29 -0.15 10.24
CA ALA A 214 5.41 -0.63 11.28
C ALA A 214 6.17 -1.14 12.52
N VAL A 215 7.23 -1.92 12.30
CA VAL A 215 8.11 -2.43 13.38
C VAL A 215 8.79 -1.29 14.13
N LEU A 216 9.19 -0.23 13.42
CA LEU A 216 9.91 0.89 14.02
C LEU A 216 8.97 1.75 14.89
N ILE A 217 7.76 2.04 14.42
CA ILE A 217 6.74 2.73 15.22
C ILE A 217 6.42 1.97 16.51
N LYS A 218 6.45 0.64 16.49
CA LYS A 218 6.23 -0.20 17.68
C LYS A 218 7.37 -0.08 18.71
N LYS A 219 8.62 0.15 18.28
CA LYS A 219 9.76 0.21 19.22
C LYS A 219 9.81 1.51 20.03
N GLU A 220 9.08 2.52 19.60
CA GLU A 220 9.12 3.87 20.17
C GLU A 220 7.86 4.24 20.97
N ASN A 221 6.93 3.30 21.11
CA ASN A 221 5.74 3.36 21.95
C ASN A 221 5.71 2.13 22.85
#